data_AF-A0AAV1SHX1-F1
#
_entry.id   AF-A0AAV1SHX1-F1
#
_cell.length_a   1.000
_cell.length_b   1.000
_cell.length_c   1.000
_cell.angle_alpha   90.00
_cell.angle_beta   90.00
_cell.angle_gamma   90.00
#
_symmetry.space_group_name_H-M   'P 1'
#
loop_
_entity.id
_entity.type
_entity.pdbx_description
1 polymer ?
#
loop_
_entity_poly.entity_id
_entity_poly.type
_entity_poly.pdbx_seq_one_letter_code
_entity_poly.pdbx_strand_id
1 'polypeptide(L)'
;MALSDQSLFHYGLLTFYLLGPSNIIALRFFQFPYGKYNRLGLGPTVSPPLAWFLMEIPSISLPFLLFPFGQHFTNPKAFVLMSPFLLHYFHRTLIYPLRLYQSTTQQKSKTTIGFPLIMAMNGSMVQLLNTYLQARWVSHYKSDYDSEGGLFWWKFFGGLALFLWGMRINLWADKVLLGLKRESGGYKVPRGGWFELVSCANYFGEIAEWLGWAVMTWSWAGFAFFCYTCSNLVPRACANHKWYLEKFGEDFPKSRKAVIPFFI
;
A
#
# COMPACT_ATOMS: atom_id res chain seq x y z
N MET A 1 -20.38 -19.47 -21.74
CA MET A 1 -21.12 -18.22 -21.42
C MET A 1 -20.08 -17.22 -20.93
N ALA A 2 -19.80 -16.14 -21.67
CA ALA A 2 -18.82 -15.15 -21.24
C ALA A 2 -19.32 -14.50 -19.93
N LEU A 3 -18.43 -14.38 -18.95
CA LEU A 3 -18.76 -13.73 -17.68
C LEU A 3 -19.04 -12.25 -17.96
N SER A 4 -20.18 -11.72 -17.50
CA SER A 4 -20.46 -10.29 -17.65
C SER A 4 -19.47 -9.47 -16.82
N ASP A 5 -19.14 -8.24 -17.25
CA ASP A 5 -18.24 -7.36 -16.48
C ASP A 5 -18.78 -7.11 -15.06
N GLN A 6 -20.10 -7.02 -14.89
CA GLN A 6 -20.73 -6.87 -13.58
C GLN A 6 -20.53 -8.09 -12.69
N SER A 7 -20.66 -9.29 -13.25
CA SER A 7 -20.35 -10.53 -12.53
C SER A 7 -18.87 -10.58 -12.15
N LEU A 8 -17.97 -10.17 -13.04
CA LEU A 8 -16.53 -10.12 -12.77
C LEU A 8 -16.22 -9.13 -11.64
N PHE A 9 -16.83 -7.96 -11.65
CA PHE A 9 -16.69 -6.95 -10.61
C PHE A 9 -17.16 -7.47 -9.24
N HIS A 10 -18.35 -8.07 -9.17
CA HIS A 10 -18.89 -8.59 -7.91
C HIS A 10 -18.07 -9.76 -7.35
N TYR A 11 -17.68 -10.72 -8.20
CA TYR A 11 -16.83 -11.84 -7.74
C TYR A 11 -15.42 -11.38 -7.38
N GLY A 12 -14.88 -10.42 -8.13
CA GLY A 12 -13.60 -9.78 -7.81
C GLY A 12 -13.65 -9.09 -6.45
N LEU A 13 -14.71 -8.34 -6.18
CA LEU A 13 -14.91 -7.65 -4.90
C LEU A 13 -15.05 -8.64 -3.74
N LEU A 14 -15.85 -9.70 -3.91
CA LEU A 14 -15.98 -10.76 -2.92
C LEU A 14 -14.64 -11.44 -2.65
N THR A 15 -13.91 -11.78 -3.71
CA THR A 15 -12.56 -12.36 -3.59
C THR A 15 -11.64 -11.44 -2.81
N PHE A 16 -11.67 -10.13 -3.09
CA PHE A 16 -10.84 -9.15 -2.42
C PHE A 16 -11.16 -9.02 -0.92
N TYR A 17 -12.44 -9.10 -0.54
CA TYR A 17 -12.84 -9.20 0.87
C TYR A 17 -12.35 -10.49 1.54
N LEU A 18 -12.40 -11.63 0.84
CA LEU A 18 -11.92 -12.91 1.36
C LEU A 18 -10.39 -12.97 1.51
N LEU A 19 -9.66 -12.23 0.68
CA LEU A 19 -8.20 -12.14 0.76
C LEU A 19 -7.74 -11.50 2.09
N GLY A 20 -8.50 -10.56 2.65
CA GLY A 20 -8.14 -9.89 3.91
C GLY A 20 -7.99 -10.86 5.10
N PRO A 21 -9.05 -11.56 5.53
CA PRO A 21 -8.99 -12.57 6.59
C PRO A 21 -7.98 -13.69 6.30
N SER A 22 -7.92 -14.16 5.04
CA SER A 22 -6.95 -15.18 4.62
C SER A 22 -5.51 -14.73 4.85
N ASN A 23 -5.22 -13.46 4.55
CA ASN A 23 -3.90 -12.87 4.74
C ASN A 23 -3.55 -12.69 6.23
N ILE A 24 -4.51 -12.30 7.07
CA ILE A 24 -4.30 -12.24 8.53
C ILE A 24 -3.94 -13.61 9.07
N ILE A 25 -4.67 -14.66 8.67
CA ILE A 25 -4.40 -16.03 9.10
C ILE A 25 -3.01 -16.47 8.63
N ALA A 26 -2.68 -16.27 7.36
CA ALA A 26 -1.36 -16.59 6.82
C ALA A 26 -0.22 -15.88 7.58
N LEU A 27 -0.38 -14.58 7.83
CA LEU A 27 0.62 -13.75 8.52
C LEU A 27 0.82 -14.10 10.01
N ARG A 28 -0.08 -14.88 10.63
CA ARG A 28 0.15 -15.46 11.96
C ARG A 28 1.17 -16.59 11.93
N PHE A 29 1.25 -17.35 10.84
CA PHE A 29 2.12 -18.51 10.73
C PHE A 29 3.46 -18.19 10.07
N PHE A 30 3.47 -17.31 9.07
CA PHE A 30 4.69 -16.93 8.37
C PHE A 30 4.67 -15.46 7.96
N GLN A 31 5.82 -14.79 8.09
CA GLN A 31 5.99 -13.45 7.54
C GLN A 31 6.37 -13.55 6.06
N PHE A 32 5.85 -12.62 5.25
CA PHE A 32 6.22 -12.59 3.83
C PHE A 32 7.74 -12.45 3.68
N PRO A 33 8.39 -13.36 2.94
CA PRO A 33 9.83 -13.51 2.95
C PRO A 33 10.54 -12.48 2.07
N TYR A 34 10.38 -11.20 2.40
CA TYR A 34 11.10 -10.10 1.77
C TYR A 34 11.50 -9.03 2.80
N GLY A 35 12.54 -8.26 2.49
CA GLY A 35 13.10 -7.29 3.43
C GLY A 35 13.74 -7.98 4.64
N LYS A 36 13.27 -7.66 5.86
CA LYS A 36 13.78 -8.23 7.12
C LYS A 36 13.59 -9.74 7.26
N TYR A 37 12.57 -10.28 6.58
CA TYR A 37 12.17 -11.68 6.68
C TYR A 37 12.62 -12.51 5.48
N ASN A 38 13.51 -11.98 4.63
CA ASN A 38 13.97 -12.70 3.45
C ASN A 38 14.66 -14.02 3.85
N ARG A 39 14.29 -15.11 3.17
CA ARG A 39 14.84 -16.46 3.39
C ARG A 39 15.37 -17.00 2.07
N LEU A 40 16.53 -17.65 2.10
CA LEU A 40 17.08 -18.34 0.94
C LEU A 40 16.19 -19.55 0.57
N GLY A 41 16.04 -19.83 -0.73
CA GLY A 41 15.34 -21.03 -1.23
C GLY A 41 13.95 -20.81 -1.84
N LEU A 42 13.50 -19.56 -2.04
CA LEU A 42 12.17 -19.25 -2.60
C LEU A 42 12.15 -19.10 -4.14
N GLY A 43 13.14 -19.69 -4.82
CA GLY A 43 13.29 -19.60 -6.27
C GLY A 43 14.09 -18.37 -6.73
N PRO A 44 13.94 -17.94 -8.00
CA PRO A 44 14.74 -16.86 -8.57
C PRO A 44 14.47 -15.52 -7.87
N THR A 45 15.52 -14.70 -7.76
CA THR A 45 15.43 -13.36 -7.16
C THR A 45 15.73 -12.30 -8.21
N VAL A 46 15.11 -11.14 -8.05
CA VAL A 46 15.34 -9.95 -8.88
C VAL A 46 15.78 -8.77 -8.01
N SER A 47 16.26 -7.69 -8.64
CA SER A 47 16.64 -6.50 -7.87
C SER A 47 15.40 -5.91 -7.15
N PRO A 48 15.51 -5.51 -5.88
CA PRO A 48 14.36 -4.95 -5.15
C PRO A 48 13.70 -3.76 -5.87
N PRO A 49 14.42 -2.78 -6.45
CA PRO A 49 13.79 -1.71 -7.22
C PRO A 49 12.94 -2.22 -8.38
N LEU A 50 13.44 -3.19 -9.14
CA LEU A 50 12.71 -3.77 -10.26
C LEU A 50 11.49 -4.56 -9.79
N ALA A 51 11.61 -5.34 -8.72
CA ALA A 51 10.48 -6.05 -8.12
C ALA A 51 9.35 -5.08 -7.73
N TRP A 52 9.68 -4.00 -7.02
CA TRP A 52 8.69 -3.00 -6.61
C TRP A 52 8.04 -2.31 -7.82
N PHE A 53 8.82 -1.96 -8.85
CA PHE A 53 8.27 -1.38 -10.07
C PHE A 53 7.28 -2.34 -10.76
N LEU A 54 7.68 -3.60 -11.00
CA LEU A 54 6.84 -4.61 -11.66
C LEU A 54 5.61 -4.99 -10.85
N MET A 55 5.72 -4.94 -9.52
CA MET A 55 4.61 -5.19 -8.60
C MET A 55 3.53 -4.11 -8.70
N GLU A 56 3.94 -2.85 -8.82
CA GLU A 56 3.06 -1.67 -8.69
C GLU A 56 2.66 -1.05 -10.04
N ILE A 57 3.30 -1.44 -11.16
CA ILE A 57 2.96 -0.91 -12.49
C ILE A 57 1.49 -1.12 -12.91
N PRO A 58 0.79 -2.21 -12.54
CA PRO A 58 -0.61 -2.37 -12.89
C PRO A 58 -1.50 -1.25 -12.35
N SER A 59 -1.13 -0.66 -11.21
CA SER A 59 -1.88 0.42 -10.55
C SER A 59 -1.94 1.71 -11.36
N ILE A 60 -0.99 1.91 -12.27
CA ILE A 60 -0.95 3.05 -13.18
C ILE A 60 -1.52 2.66 -14.55
N SER A 61 -1.05 1.56 -15.12
CA SER A 61 -1.40 1.20 -16.50
C SER A 61 -2.87 0.81 -16.62
N LEU A 62 -3.41 0.08 -15.66
CA LEU A 62 -4.76 -0.47 -15.76
C LEU A 62 -5.87 0.61 -15.68
N PRO A 63 -5.78 1.64 -14.83
CA PRO A 63 -6.73 2.75 -14.89
C PRO A 63 -6.71 3.45 -16.25
N PHE A 64 -5.53 3.74 -16.82
CA PHE A 64 -5.46 4.35 -18.16
C PHE A 64 -6.13 3.48 -19.24
N LEU A 65 -6.04 2.16 -19.12
CA LEU A 65 -6.67 1.23 -20.06
C LEU A 65 -8.18 1.08 -19.83
N LEU A 66 -8.65 1.06 -18.57
CA LEU A 66 -10.05 0.75 -18.24
C LEU A 66 -10.96 1.98 -18.15
N PHE A 67 -10.42 3.14 -17.79
CA PHE A 67 -11.22 4.35 -17.57
C PHE A 67 -12.00 4.80 -18.82
N PRO A 68 -11.44 4.76 -20.04
CA PRO A 68 -12.16 5.13 -21.26
C PRO A 68 -13.39 4.25 -21.58
N PHE A 69 -13.44 3.02 -21.04
CA PHE A 69 -14.56 2.09 -21.21
C PHE A 69 -15.58 2.17 -20.05
N GLY A 70 -15.45 3.17 -19.19
CA GLY A 70 -16.40 3.48 -18.12
C GLY A 70 -17.56 4.33 -18.62
N GLN A 71 -18.73 4.26 -17.97
CA GLN A 71 -19.85 5.16 -18.27
C GLN A 71 -19.53 6.63 -17.93
N HIS A 72 -18.63 6.85 -16.97
CA HIS A 72 -18.25 8.16 -16.44
C HIS A 72 -16.93 8.67 -17.01
N PHE A 73 -16.49 8.15 -18.17
CA PHE A 73 -15.21 8.54 -18.80
C PHE A 73 -15.15 10.01 -19.22
N THR A 74 -16.29 10.71 -19.29
CA THR A 74 -16.36 12.15 -19.57
C THR A 74 -16.66 13.00 -18.34
N ASN A 75 -16.97 12.37 -17.19
CA ASN A 75 -17.41 13.09 -15.99
C ASN A 75 -16.20 13.70 -15.24
N PRO A 76 -16.10 15.04 -15.10
CA PRO A 76 -14.99 15.68 -14.39
C PRO A 76 -14.82 15.21 -12.94
N LYS A 77 -15.92 14.90 -12.24
CA LYS A 77 -15.88 14.41 -10.86
C LYS A 77 -15.21 13.06 -10.74
N ALA A 78 -15.36 12.19 -11.75
CA ALA A 78 -14.71 10.89 -11.79
C ALA A 78 -13.18 11.03 -11.93
N PHE A 79 -12.73 11.97 -12.77
CA PHE A 79 -11.30 12.28 -12.89
C PHE A 79 -10.72 12.87 -11.61
N VAL A 80 -11.43 13.82 -11.00
CA VAL A 80 -11.04 14.41 -9.71
C VAL A 80 -10.93 13.34 -8.64
N LEU A 81 -11.91 12.43 -8.56
CA LEU A 81 -11.90 11.31 -7.61
C LEU A 81 -10.76 10.32 -7.88
N MET A 82 -10.42 10.03 -9.14
CA MET A 82 -9.34 9.08 -9.46
C MET A 82 -7.93 9.68 -9.26
N SER A 83 -7.81 11.00 -9.26
CA SER A 83 -6.50 11.68 -9.22
C SER A 83 -5.63 11.37 -8.00
N PRO A 84 -6.14 11.25 -6.75
CA PRO A 84 -5.30 10.94 -5.59
C PRO A 84 -4.75 9.51 -5.66
N PHE A 85 -5.56 8.55 -6.14
CA PHE A 85 -5.12 7.17 -6.36
C PHE A 85 -3.96 7.12 -7.36
N LEU A 86 -4.10 7.80 -8.50
CA LEU A 86 -3.03 7.88 -9.49
C LEU A 86 -1.79 8.60 -8.96
N LEU A 87 -1.96 9.65 -8.16
CA LEU A 87 -0.85 10.37 -7.54
C LEU A 87 -0.04 9.47 -6.58
N HIS A 88 -0.73 8.73 -5.72
CA HIS A 88 -0.10 7.75 -4.83
C HIS A 88 0.68 6.73 -5.63
N TYR A 89 0.05 6.08 -6.61
CA TYR A 89 0.70 5.03 -7.37
C TYR A 89 1.79 5.56 -8.32
N PHE A 90 1.67 6.78 -8.84
CA PHE A 90 2.77 7.45 -9.52
C PHE A 90 4.02 7.54 -8.63
N HIS A 91 3.84 7.98 -7.37
CA HIS A 91 4.93 7.98 -6.42
C HIS A 91 5.42 6.56 -6.10
N ARG A 92 4.52 5.61 -5.83
CA ARG A 92 4.85 4.26 -5.37
C ARG A 92 5.49 3.38 -6.45
N THR A 93 5.11 3.54 -7.70
CA THR A 93 5.59 2.77 -8.84
C THR A 93 6.86 3.39 -9.44
N LEU A 94 6.96 4.72 -9.54
CA LEU A 94 8.09 5.37 -10.21
C LEU A 94 9.09 5.95 -9.21
N ILE A 95 8.64 6.86 -8.36
CA ILE A 95 9.54 7.65 -7.50
C ILE A 95 10.18 6.77 -6.42
N TYR A 96 9.40 5.92 -5.75
CA TYR A 96 9.91 5.08 -4.67
C TYR A 96 10.94 4.04 -5.14
N PRO A 97 10.71 3.27 -6.23
CA PRO A 97 11.71 2.35 -6.77
C PRO A 97 12.97 3.05 -7.25
N LEU A 98 12.86 4.23 -7.87
CA LEU A 98 14.03 5.04 -8.25
C LEU A 98 14.85 5.46 -7.03
N ARG A 99 14.20 5.92 -5.95
CA ARG A 99 14.89 6.25 -4.69
C ARG A 99 15.53 5.03 -4.04
N LEU A 100 14.84 3.89 -4.10
CA LEU A 100 15.36 2.62 -3.60
C LEU A 100 16.60 2.19 -4.39
N TYR A 101 16.56 2.29 -5.73
CA TYR A 101 17.69 2.02 -6.61
C TYR A 101 18.89 2.90 -6.24
N GLN A 102 18.69 4.22 -6.14
CA GLN A 102 19.75 5.14 -5.72
C GLN A 102 20.32 4.78 -4.35
N SER A 103 19.47 4.41 -3.39
CA SER A 103 19.90 4.00 -2.05
C SER A 103 20.73 2.70 -2.07
N THR A 104 20.35 1.72 -2.90
CA THR A 104 21.07 0.45 -3.03
C THR A 104 22.42 0.65 -3.72
N THR A 105 22.47 1.47 -4.78
CA THR A 105 23.72 1.78 -5.49
C THR A 105 24.72 2.55 -4.63
N GLN A 106 24.24 3.41 -3.74
CA GLN A 106 25.07 4.18 -2.80
C GLN A 106 25.53 3.38 -1.57
N GLN A 107 25.04 2.15 -1.39
CA GLN A 107 25.36 1.33 -0.23
C GLN A 107 26.79 0.77 -0.36
N LYS A 108 27.67 1.13 0.59
CA LYS A 108 29.09 0.69 0.58
C LYS A 108 29.29 -0.82 0.79
N SER A 109 28.26 -1.55 1.24
CA SER A 109 28.26 -3.01 1.43
C SER A 109 27.33 -3.68 0.43
N LYS A 110 27.88 -4.60 -0.39
CA LYS A 110 27.23 -5.23 -1.56
C LYS A 110 26.31 -6.42 -1.24
N THR A 111 25.91 -6.67 0.00
CA THR A 111 24.94 -7.75 0.31
C THR A 111 23.50 -7.30 0.06
N THR A 112 23.16 -7.07 -1.21
CA THR A 112 21.76 -6.89 -1.61
C THR A 112 21.13 -8.27 -1.73
N ILE A 113 20.42 -8.69 -0.68
CA ILE A 113 19.62 -9.92 -0.77
C ILE A 113 18.50 -9.64 -1.79
N GLY A 114 18.49 -10.40 -2.89
CA GLY A 114 17.52 -10.24 -3.97
C GLY A 114 16.08 -10.43 -3.48
N PHE A 115 15.14 -9.76 -4.17
CA PHE A 115 13.71 -9.87 -3.88
C PHE A 115 13.15 -11.13 -4.55
N PRO A 116 12.48 -12.05 -3.82
CA PRO A 116 11.93 -13.26 -4.43
C PRO A 116 10.89 -12.96 -5.51
N LEU A 117 11.09 -13.47 -6.72
CA LEU A 117 10.22 -13.17 -7.87
C LEU A 117 8.77 -13.59 -7.62
N ILE A 118 8.56 -14.74 -6.96
CA ILE A 118 7.22 -15.25 -6.62
C ILE A 118 6.42 -14.27 -5.75
N MET A 119 7.11 -13.52 -4.87
CA MET A 119 6.46 -12.51 -4.02
C MET A 119 6.05 -11.29 -4.84
N ALA A 120 6.86 -10.91 -5.83
CA ALA A 120 6.56 -9.80 -6.72
C ALA A 120 5.35 -10.14 -7.59
N MET A 121 5.32 -11.36 -8.15
CA MET A 121 4.19 -11.85 -8.96
C MET A 121 2.89 -11.90 -8.15
N ASN A 122 2.91 -12.45 -6.94
CA ASN A 122 1.72 -12.47 -6.08
C ASN A 122 1.24 -11.04 -5.76
N GLY A 123 2.17 -10.13 -5.45
CA GLY A 123 1.86 -8.72 -5.27
C GLY A 123 1.22 -8.09 -6.51
N SER A 124 1.78 -8.31 -7.70
CA SER A 124 1.21 -7.84 -8.96
C SER A 124 -0.21 -8.36 -9.19
N MET A 125 -0.50 -9.62 -8.86
CA MET A 125 -1.84 -10.21 -9.04
C MET A 125 -2.89 -9.56 -8.13
N VAL A 126 -2.56 -9.37 -6.85
CA VAL A 126 -3.43 -8.65 -5.92
C VAL A 126 -3.62 -7.21 -6.39
N GLN A 127 -2.56 -6.58 -6.86
CA GLN A 127 -2.59 -5.20 -7.31
C GLN A 127 -3.41 -5.04 -8.59
N LEU A 128 -3.36 -5.99 -9.52
CA LEU A 128 -4.24 -6.06 -10.69
C LEU A 128 -5.72 -6.09 -10.27
N LEU A 129 -6.08 -6.98 -9.33
CA LEU A 129 -7.45 -7.10 -8.84
C LEU A 129 -7.90 -5.80 -8.14
N ASN A 130 -7.10 -5.28 -7.22
CA ASN A 130 -7.41 -4.03 -6.52
C ASN A 130 -7.63 -2.89 -7.51
N THR A 131 -6.71 -2.72 -8.45
CA THR A 131 -6.75 -1.63 -9.41
C THR A 131 -7.93 -1.75 -10.35
N TYR A 132 -8.26 -2.97 -10.80
CA TYR A 132 -9.49 -3.23 -11.57
C TYR A 132 -10.72 -2.77 -10.79
N LEU A 133 -10.84 -3.16 -9.52
CA LEU A 133 -11.98 -2.81 -8.68
C LEU A 133 -12.08 -1.30 -8.44
N GLN A 134 -10.99 -0.62 -8.09
CA GLN A 134 -11.01 0.82 -7.88
C GLN A 134 -11.32 1.58 -9.17
N ALA A 135 -10.64 1.25 -10.26
CA ALA A 135 -10.81 1.94 -11.53
C ALA A 135 -12.21 1.73 -12.11
N ARG A 136 -12.75 0.48 -12.11
CA ARG A 136 -14.10 0.20 -12.62
C ARG A 136 -15.18 0.79 -11.72
N TRP A 137 -14.98 0.82 -10.41
CA TRP A 137 -15.92 1.51 -9.53
C TRP A 137 -16.05 2.98 -9.90
N VAL A 138 -14.91 3.69 -9.97
CA VAL A 138 -14.87 5.12 -10.24
C VAL A 138 -15.34 5.44 -11.67
N SER A 139 -14.97 4.62 -12.66
CA SER A 139 -15.27 4.89 -14.07
C SER A 139 -16.64 4.38 -14.54
N HIS A 140 -17.23 3.36 -13.91
CA HIS A 140 -18.43 2.69 -14.45
C HIS A 140 -19.57 2.47 -13.44
N TYR A 141 -19.27 2.03 -12.21
CA TYR A 141 -20.32 1.59 -11.27
C TYR A 141 -20.82 2.67 -10.30
N LYS A 142 -20.08 3.79 -10.15
CA LYS A 142 -20.50 4.88 -9.27
C LYS A 142 -21.61 5.72 -9.92
N SER A 143 -22.87 5.40 -9.60
CA SER A 143 -24.06 6.01 -10.21
C SER A 143 -24.49 7.37 -9.63
N ASP A 144 -23.82 7.83 -8.57
CA ASP A 144 -24.29 8.90 -7.69
C ASP A 144 -23.52 10.23 -7.84
N TYR A 145 -22.64 10.36 -8.84
CA TYR A 145 -21.85 11.59 -9.06
C TYR A 145 -22.70 12.85 -9.13
N ASP A 146 -23.86 12.80 -9.77
CA ASP A 146 -24.71 13.96 -10.01
C ASP A 146 -25.91 14.04 -9.04
N SER A 147 -26.30 12.92 -8.42
CA SER A 147 -27.37 12.90 -7.43
C SER A 147 -26.93 13.39 -6.04
N GLU A 148 -25.63 13.29 -5.71
CA GLU A 148 -25.12 13.68 -4.38
C GLU A 148 -24.98 15.20 -4.17
N GLY A 149 -25.02 16.02 -5.23
CA GLY A 149 -24.86 17.47 -5.12
C GLY A 149 -23.64 17.88 -4.28
N GLY A 150 -23.88 18.57 -3.16
CA GLY A 150 -22.82 19.00 -2.22
C GLY A 150 -22.23 17.89 -1.35
N LEU A 151 -22.95 16.77 -1.14
CA LEU A 151 -22.48 15.65 -0.30
C LEU A 151 -21.23 14.99 -0.90
N PHE A 152 -21.15 14.91 -2.23
CA PHE A 152 -19.96 14.45 -2.94
C PHE A 152 -18.72 15.21 -2.50
N TRP A 153 -18.80 16.55 -2.47
CA TRP A 153 -17.67 17.40 -2.10
C TRP A 153 -17.28 17.27 -0.63
N TRP A 154 -18.24 17.10 0.28
CA TRP A 154 -17.95 16.85 1.69
C TRP A 154 -17.18 15.54 1.90
N LYS A 155 -17.63 14.45 1.26
CA LYS A 155 -16.94 13.15 1.27
C LYS A 155 -15.55 13.27 0.63
N PHE A 156 -15.47 13.93 -0.52
CA PHE A 156 -14.23 14.11 -1.25
C PHE A 156 -13.22 14.92 -0.46
N PHE A 157 -13.54 16.12 0.03
CA PHE A 157 -12.59 16.95 0.77
C PHE A 157 -12.23 16.37 2.13
N GLY A 158 -13.20 15.78 2.86
CA GLY A 158 -12.93 15.11 4.13
C GLY A 158 -11.98 13.92 3.95
N GLY A 159 -12.25 13.07 2.96
CA GLY A 159 -11.39 11.95 2.62
C GLY A 159 -10.03 12.38 2.04
N LEU A 160 -9.98 13.45 1.22
CA LEU A 160 -8.75 13.99 0.64
C LEU A 160 -7.83 14.56 1.71
N ALA A 161 -8.36 15.27 2.70
CA ALA A 161 -7.58 15.78 3.82
C ALA A 161 -6.91 14.62 4.59
N LEU A 162 -7.67 13.57 4.89
CA LEU A 162 -7.16 12.36 5.53
C LEU A 162 -6.13 11.63 4.65
N PHE A 163 -6.41 11.53 3.35
CA PHE A 163 -5.53 10.91 2.36
C PHE A 163 -4.17 11.60 2.30
N LEU A 164 -4.16 12.92 2.10
CA LEU A 164 -2.94 13.71 2.00
C LEU A 164 -2.16 13.74 3.31
N TRP A 165 -2.85 13.72 4.46
CA TRP A 165 -2.21 13.60 5.77
C TRP A 165 -1.51 12.24 5.92
N GLY A 166 -2.19 11.13 5.58
CA GLY A 166 -1.62 9.80 5.58
C GLY A 166 -0.43 9.67 4.62
N MET A 167 -0.58 10.15 3.39
CA MET A 167 0.46 10.17 2.37
C MET A 167 1.69 10.95 2.85
N ARG A 168 1.51 12.13 3.46
CA ARG A 168 2.62 12.91 4.02
C ARG A 168 3.41 12.12 5.07
N ILE A 169 2.73 11.40 5.96
CA ILE A 169 3.37 10.56 6.98
C ILE A 169 4.12 9.40 6.33
N ASN A 170 3.48 8.70 5.37
CA ASN A 170 4.08 7.59 4.65
C ASN A 170 5.37 8.03 3.92
N LEU A 171 5.29 9.10 3.13
CA LEU A 171 6.42 9.66 2.38
C LEU A 171 7.57 10.10 3.27
N TRP A 172 7.25 10.75 4.40
CA TRP A 172 8.25 11.18 5.36
C TRP A 172 8.93 9.98 6.03
N ALA A 173 8.15 8.99 6.48
CA ALA A 173 8.67 7.81 7.14
C ALA A 173 9.54 6.95 6.20
N ASP A 174 9.12 6.76 4.94
CA ASP A 174 9.90 6.03 3.94
C ASP A 174 11.22 6.75 3.62
N LYS A 175 11.24 8.09 3.58
CA LYS A 175 12.49 8.87 3.42
C LYS A 175 13.46 8.64 4.58
N VAL A 176 12.96 8.65 5.82
CA VAL A 176 13.78 8.37 7.03
C VAL A 176 14.34 6.95 6.96
N LEU A 177 13.51 5.95 6.64
CA LEU A 177 13.94 4.55 6.55
C LEU A 177 14.96 4.33 5.42
N LEU A 178 14.80 4.98 4.27
CA LEU A 178 15.77 4.94 3.19
C LEU A 178 17.09 5.61 3.59
N GLY A 179 17.05 6.72 4.34
CA GLY A 179 18.25 7.35 4.91
C GLY A 179 19.03 6.38 5.80
N LEU A 180 18.35 5.69 6.72
CA LEU A 180 18.96 4.70 7.60
C LEU A 180 19.57 3.51 6.86
N LYS A 181 19.04 3.12 5.70
CA LYS A 181 19.62 2.04 4.86
C LYS A 181 20.93 2.44 4.19
N ARG A 182 21.15 3.74 3.92
CA ARG A 182 22.39 4.24 3.32
C ARG A 182 23.55 4.22 4.31
N GLU A 183 23.24 4.30 5.60
CA GLU A 183 24.24 4.22 6.65
C GLU A 183 24.76 2.77 6.78
N SER A 184 26.08 2.60 6.90
CA SER A 184 26.70 1.30 7.15
C SER A 184 26.43 0.83 8.60
N GLY A 185 26.47 -0.49 8.83
CA GLY A 185 26.32 -1.08 10.16
C GLY A 185 25.03 -1.89 10.39
N GLY A 186 24.27 -2.20 9.34
CA GLY A 186 23.08 -3.04 9.44
C GLY A 186 21.82 -2.25 9.78
N TYR A 187 20.86 -2.91 10.43
CA TYR A 187 19.58 -2.27 10.78
C TYR A 187 19.76 -1.32 11.98
N LYS A 188 19.06 -0.18 11.95
CA LYS A 188 19.03 0.81 13.03
C LYS A 188 17.60 1.09 13.51
N VAL A 189 17.47 1.63 14.71
CA VAL A 189 16.19 2.07 15.28
C VAL A 189 15.82 3.43 14.70
N PRO A 190 14.69 3.59 13.99
CA PRO A 190 14.26 4.89 13.49
C PRO A 190 13.85 5.80 14.64
N ARG A 191 14.27 7.07 14.59
CA ARG A 191 14.02 8.10 15.62
C ARG A 191 13.40 9.35 14.97
N GLY A 192 12.70 10.13 15.79
CA GLY A 192 12.05 11.39 15.42
C GLY A 192 10.60 11.23 14.93
N GLY A 193 9.84 12.32 15.02
CA GLY A 193 8.46 12.42 14.52
C GLY A 193 7.56 11.25 14.96
N TRP A 194 6.83 10.68 14.00
CA TRP A 194 5.91 9.57 14.24
C TRP A 194 6.58 8.28 14.72
N PHE A 195 7.89 8.11 14.48
CA PHE A 195 8.60 6.92 14.98
C PHE A 195 8.72 6.89 16.50
N GLU A 196 8.57 8.02 17.19
CA GLU A 196 8.54 8.02 18.66
C GLU A 196 7.24 7.45 19.24
N LEU A 197 6.16 7.41 18.45
CA LEU A 197 4.88 6.84 18.85
C LEU A 197 4.72 5.40 18.37
N VAL A 198 5.14 5.10 17.14
CA VAL A 198 4.93 3.80 16.49
C VAL A 198 6.18 3.29 15.76
N SER A 199 6.39 1.97 15.78
CA SER A 199 7.52 1.33 15.08
C SER A 199 7.43 1.43 13.57
N CYS A 200 6.21 1.36 13.03
CA CYS A 200 5.95 1.35 11.59
C CYS A 200 5.15 2.58 11.17
N ALA A 201 5.72 3.77 11.33
CA ALA A 201 5.07 5.03 10.97
C ALA A 201 4.66 5.11 9.47
N ASN A 202 5.41 4.45 8.59
CA ASN A 202 5.06 4.37 7.16
C ASN A 202 3.76 3.58 6.94
N TYR A 203 3.57 2.47 7.66
CA TYR A 203 2.34 1.68 7.60
C TYR A 203 1.15 2.42 8.20
N PHE A 204 1.36 3.19 9.27
CA PHE A 204 0.32 4.05 9.83
C PHE A 204 -0.18 5.08 8.81
N GLY A 205 0.76 5.77 8.16
CA GLY A 205 0.43 6.73 7.10
C GLY A 205 -0.34 6.09 5.95
N GLU A 206 0.07 4.90 5.51
CA GLU A 206 -0.59 4.16 4.42
C GLU A 206 -2.01 3.70 4.80
N ILE A 207 -2.23 3.26 6.04
CA ILE A 207 -3.58 2.92 6.54
C ILE A 207 -4.47 4.17 6.56
N ALA A 208 -3.97 5.30 7.05
CA ALA A 208 -4.72 6.56 7.04
C ALA A 208 -5.03 7.04 5.62
N GLU A 209 -4.08 6.87 4.70
CA GLU A 209 -4.24 7.20 3.29
C GLU A 209 -5.41 6.43 2.66
N TRP A 210 -5.42 5.10 2.82
CA TRP A 210 -6.49 4.27 2.26
C TRP A 210 -7.83 4.40 2.99
N LEU A 211 -7.83 4.82 4.26
CA LEU A 211 -9.07 5.23 4.93
C LEU A 211 -9.64 6.50 4.29
N GLY A 212 -8.79 7.48 3.99
CA GLY A 212 -9.17 8.67 3.23
C GLY A 212 -9.75 8.31 1.87
N TRP A 213 -9.14 7.36 1.15
CA TRP A 213 -9.66 6.82 -0.11
C TRP A 213 -11.07 6.23 0.05
N ALA A 214 -11.28 5.37 1.05
CA ALA A 214 -12.58 4.76 1.31
C ALA A 214 -13.67 5.81 1.61
N VAL A 215 -13.32 6.91 2.30
CA VAL A 215 -14.22 8.03 2.56
C VAL A 215 -14.52 8.81 1.27
N MET A 216 -13.49 9.10 0.44
CA MET A 216 -13.68 9.83 -0.83
C MET A 216 -14.56 9.06 -1.82
N THR A 217 -14.31 7.76 -2.00
CA THR A 217 -15.09 6.95 -2.95
C THR A 217 -16.46 6.58 -2.40
N TRP A 218 -16.57 6.53 -1.07
CA TRP A 218 -17.74 6.06 -0.34
C TRP A 218 -18.30 4.76 -0.91
N SER A 219 -17.40 3.78 -1.10
CA SER A 219 -17.70 2.57 -1.86
C SER A 219 -17.23 1.30 -1.20
N TRP A 220 -17.93 0.21 -1.51
CA TRP A 220 -17.50 -1.13 -1.10
C TRP A 220 -16.14 -1.49 -1.68
N ALA A 221 -15.81 -1.06 -2.91
CA ALA A 221 -14.48 -1.27 -3.46
C ALA A 221 -13.38 -0.53 -2.66
N GLY A 222 -13.60 0.75 -2.33
CA GLY A 222 -12.65 1.53 -1.53
C GLY A 222 -12.50 0.99 -0.11
N PHE A 223 -13.63 0.61 0.52
CA PHE A 223 -13.63 0.01 1.85
C PHE A 223 -12.96 -1.37 1.88
N ALA A 224 -13.18 -2.21 0.86
CA ALA A 224 -12.49 -3.49 0.72
C ALA A 224 -10.97 -3.30 0.67
N PHE A 225 -10.50 -2.27 -0.05
CA PHE A 225 -9.08 -1.97 -0.12
C PHE A 225 -8.51 -1.48 1.21
N PHE A 226 -9.22 -0.60 1.91
CA PHE A 226 -8.84 -0.22 3.26
C PHE A 226 -8.71 -1.43 4.21
N CYS A 227 -9.70 -2.32 4.19
CA CYS A 227 -9.68 -3.55 5.00
C CYS A 227 -8.52 -4.48 4.60
N TYR A 228 -8.24 -4.63 3.30
CA TYR A 228 -7.13 -5.42 2.79
C TYR A 228 -5.78 -4.83 3.24
N THR A 229 -5.60 -3.52 3.13
CA THR A 229 -4.41 -2.80 3.61
C THR A 229 -4.20 -3.05 5.11
N CYS A 230 -5.24 -2.88 5.94
CA CYS A 230 -5.16 -3.18 7.36
C CYS A 230 -4.74 -4.64 7.62
N SER A 231 -5.36 -5.57 6.89
CA SER A 231 -5.09 -7.01 6.99
C SER A 231 -3.65 -7.40 6.63
N ASN A 232 -2.99 -6.63 5.78
CA ASN A 232 -1.59 -6.86 5.40
C ASN A 232 -0.62 -6.12 6.32
N LEU A 233 -0.86 -4.83 6.56
CA LEU A 233 0.10 -3.95 7.24
C LEU A 233 0.08 -4.10 8.75
N VAL A 234 -1.07 -4.35 9.38
CA VAL A 234 -1.16 -4.45 10.84
C VAL A 234 -0.40 -5.68 11.37
N PRO A 235 -0.64 -6.91 10.88
CA PRO A 235 0.11 -8.08 11.36
C PRO A 235 1.62 -7.94 11.08
N ARG A 236 1.97 -7.37 9.93
CA ARG A 236 3.36 -7.09 9.57
C ARG A 236 4.02 -6.06 10.48
N ALA A 237 3.28 -5.03 10.89
CA ALA A 237 3.76 -4.04 11.84
C ALA A 237 4.04 -4.66 13.21
N CYS A 238 3.14 -5.53 13.70
CA CYS A 238 3.33 -6.25 14.95
C CYS A 238 4.56 -7.15 14.90
N ALA A 239 4.77 -7.88 13.80
CA ALA A 239 5.97 -8.69 13.60
C ALA A 239 7.24 -7.82 13.57
N ASN A 240 7.20 -6.67 12.89
CA ASN A 240 8.33 -5.74 12.84
C ASN A 240 8.64 -5.17 14.23
N HIS A 241 7.61 -4.82 15.01
CA HIS A 241 7.73 -4.31 16.37
C HIS A 241 8.39 -5.36 17.28
N LYS A 242 7.91 -6.61 17.24
CA LYS A 242 8.52 -7.74 17.96
C LYS A 242 9.98 -7.95 17.57
N TRP A 243 10.28 -7.91 16.27
CA TRP A 243 11.65 -8.04 15.78
C TRP A 243 12.56 -6.91 16.27
N TYR A 244 12.05 -5.67 16.37
CA TYR A 244 12.81 -4.55 16.93
C TYR A 244 13.11 -4.74 18.42
N LEU A 245 12.14 -5.21 19.21
CA LEU A 245 12.33 -5.53 20.62
C LEU A 245 13.38 -6.64 20.82
N GLU A 246 13.29 -7.71 20.03
CA GLU A 246 14.23 -8.84 20.12
C GLU A 246 15.64 -8.45 19.70
N LYS A 247 15.78 -7.61 18.67
CA LYS A 247 17.09 -7.25 18.12
C LYS A 247 17.82 -6.19 18.93
N PHE A 248 17.11 -5.19 19.43
CA PHE A 248 17.72 -4.03 20.08
C PHE A 248 17.51 -4.01 21.59
N GLY A 249 16.66 -4.88 22.15
CA GLY A 249 16.48 -5.02 23.60
C GLY A 249 16.17 -3.68 24.28
N GLU A 250 17.03 -3.29 25.21
CA GLU A 250 16.90 -2.04 25.98
C GLU A 250 17.11 -0.77 25.15
N ASP A 251 17.80 -0.83 24.00
CA ASP A 251 17.99 0.33 23.12
C ASP A 251 16.70 0.73 22.38
N PHE A 252 15.69 -0.15 22.37
CA PHE A 252 14.40 0.10 21.74
C PHE A 252 13.37 0.68 22.71
N PRO A 253 12.71 1.80 22.39
CA PRO A 253 11.71 2.39 23.29
C PRO A 253 10.48 1.49 23.46
N LYS A 254 10.34 0.93 24.67
CA LYS A 254 9.23 0.04 25.05
C LYS A 254 7.86 0.73 25.06
N SER A 255 7.82 2.06 25.09
CA SER A 255 6.58 2.86 25.01
C SER A 255 5.96 2.89 23.61
N ARG A 256 6.74 2.60 22.55
CA ARG A 256 6.25 2.59 21.17
C ARG A 256 5.20 1.51 20.97
N LYS A 257 4.24 1.80 20.09
CA LYS A 257 3.29 0.81 19.58
C LYS A 257 3.74 0.32 18.20
N ALA A 258 3.10 -0.69 17.64
CA ALA A 258 3.46 -1.26 16.36
C ALA A 258 3.08 -0.33 15.19
N VAL A 259 1.84 0.15 15.14
CA VAL A 259 1.28 0.92 14.01
C VAL A 259 0.19 1.94 14.38
N ILE A 260 -0.67 1.69 15.37
CA ILE A 260 -1.68 2.67 15.81
C ILE A 260 -1.21 3.27 17.14
N PRO A 261 -0.93 4.59 17.20
CA PRO A 261 -0.50 5.24 18.43
C PRO A 261 -1.44 4.91 19.60
N PHE A 262 -0.86 4.58 20.76
CA PHE A 262 -1.56 4.24 22.01
C PHE A 262 -2.39 2.94 22.00
N PHE A 263 -2.67 2.33 20.85
CA PHE A 263 -3.48 1.12 20.75
C PHE A 263 -2.65 -0.13 20.42
N ILE A 264 -2.10 -0.21 19.19
CA ILE A 264 -1.49 -1.42 18.63
C ILE A 264 -0.11 -1.12 18.10
#